data_AF-A0A0H2SIY2-F1
#
_entry.id   AF-A0A0H2SIY2-F1
#
_cell.length_a   1.000
_cell.length_b   1.000
_cell.length_c   1.000
_cell.angle_alpha   90.00
_cell.angle_beta   90.00
_cell.angle_gamma   90.00
#
_symmetry.space_group_name_H-M   'P 1'
#
loop_
_entity.id
_entity.type
_entity.pdbx_description
1 polymer ?
#
loop_
_entity_poly.entity_id
_entity_poly.type
_entity_poly.pdbx_seq_one_letter_code
_entity_poly.pdbx_strand_id
1 'polypeptide(L)'
;MRKKIPYGEQNFERVIMQNYYYIDRTQYIEKLESLNEKNIVFLRPRKFGKTLFLDTLSKYYDINYAEKFEELFKDLYIGKNPTPLKNSYYILKMNFSGIQTENKEKLISSFKNNVISSLDDFNTRYEIKLKIEKEYTEPADIIRAFLTDAKEKLNKPIYLLIDEYDHFANELLSFNLDLFKDSVIKHGFVRKFYEEIKKGTETIIERLFMTGVSPIMLDSLTSGFNVTMNITLAPEFNEMLGFKEEEVKELLEYYDIYSEKLLKEMQENYNGYRFNKEVKAKVYNPDMVFYFIIQYGRTKKPPEKIIDDNIMSDYKKVQNLFSLGELLGVKIDKEETQEEREKTTSKKIIGQLLNEILLTGKTELTELTTMFNPGKRIEIKDIKSLLFYLGFMTFEKKGIITYLKIPNYSMKKIFSEYFTEYIEEKLTEYIDPEPIEIAVRKILSDGEIKSFAKEIENLLSKMDNRIFMGLDEKYIKAIMYS
;
A
#
# COMPACT_ATOMS: atom_id res chain seq x y z
N MET A 1 23.78 -25.30 1.28
CA MET A 1 22.31 -25.46 1.27
C MET A 1 21.70 -24.39 0.39
N ARG A 2 20.70 -24.73 -0.42
CA ARG A 2 19.97 -23.76 -1.25
C ARG A 2 19.21 -22.78 -0.37
N LYS A 3 19.19 -21.50 -0.77
CA LYS A 3 18.52 -20.43 -0.02
C LYS A 3 17.00 -20.61 -0.05
N LYS A 4 16.34 -20.40 1.08
CA LYS A 4 14.88 -20.45 1.21
C LYS A 4 14.22 -19.23 0.58
N ILE A 5 12.99 -19.34 0.10
CA ILE A 5 12.23 -18.21 -0.45
C ILE A 5 11.59 -17.45 0.73
N PRO A 6 11.84 -16.13 0.92
CA PRO A 6 11.35 -15.36 2.07
C PRO A 6 9.92 -14.86 1.87
N TYR A 7 9.00 -15.75 1.48
CA TYR A 7 7.61 -15.38 1.26
C TYR A 7 6.93 -15.03 2.60
N GLY A 8 6.50 -13.77 2.72
CA GLY A 8 5.91 -13.22 3.95
C GLY A 8 6.89 -13.00 5.11
N GLU A 9 8.19 -13.23 4.94
CA GLU A 9 9.17 -13.03 6.01
C GLU A 9 9.58 -11.55 6.10
N GLN A 10 9.53 -11.00 7.31
CA GLN A 10 9.72 -9.57 7.57
C GLN A 10 10.84 -9.29 8.57
N ASN A 11 11.39 -10.31 9.21
CA ASN A 11 12.50 -10.20 10.13
C ASN A 11 13.83 -10.32 9.37
N PHE A 12 14.56 -9.21 9.27
CA PHE A 12 15.80 -9.15 8.50
C PHE A 12 16.89 -10.08 9.06
N GLU A 13 17.05 -10.11 10.38
CA GLU A 13 18.00 -10.99 11.07
C GLU A 13 17.72 -12.46 10.73
N ARG A 14 16.45 -12.87 10.73
CA ARG A 14 16.05 -14.21 10.34
C ARG A 14 16.32 -14.51 8.87
N VAL A 15 16.03 -13.56 7.97
CA VAL A 15 16.31 -13.70 6.53
C VAL A 15 17.78 -14.03 6.30
N ILE A 16 18.68 -13.31 6.97
CA ILE A 16 20.13 -13.54 6.84
C ILE A 16 20.55 -14.83 7.55
N MET A 17 20.27 -14.98 8.85
CA MET A 17 20.76 -16.09 9.66
C MET A 17 20.17 -17.46 9.25
N GLN A 18 18.94 -17.51 8.75
CA GLN A 18 18.32 -18.76 8.30
C GLN A 18 18.50 -19.03 6.79
N ASN A 19 19.42 -18.31 6.14
CA ASN A 19 19.82 -18.50 4.75
C ASN A 19 18.63 -18.42 3.77
N TYR A 20 17.82 -17.35 3.89
CA TYR A 20 16.82 -17.00 2.89
C TYR A 20 17.47 -16.23 1.72
N TYR A 21 16.78 -16.21 0.57
CA TYR A 21 17.21 -15.42 -0.59
C TYR A 21 16.86 -13.95 -0.36
N TYR A 22 17.87 -13.14 -0.03
CA TYR A 22 17.72 -11.71 0.17
C TYR A 22 18.21 -10.93 -1.05
N ILE A 23 17.35 -10.06 -1.58
CA ILE A 23 17.73 -9.09 -2.60
C ILE A 23 18.19 -7.83 -1.87
N ASP A 24 19.48 -7.50 -2.04
CA ASP A 24 20.12 -6.44 -1.29
C ASP A 24 19.59 -5.05 -1.69
N ARG A 25 19.12 -4.31 -0.69
CA ARG A 25 18.67 -2.92 -0.80
C ARG A 25 19.44 -1.99 0.12
N THR A 26 20.48 -2.47 0.78
CA THR A 26 21.19 -1.71 1.81
C THR A 26 21.95 -0.50 1.26
N GLN A 27 22.23 -0.44 -0.05
CA GLN A 27 22.72 0.79 -0.71
C GLN A 27 21.79 2.00 -0.55
N TYR A 28 20.49 1.78 -0.34
CA TYR A 28 19.56 2.89 -0.10
C TYR A 28 19.73 3.51 1.29
N ILE A 29 20.40 2.86 2.23
CA ILE A 29 20.75 3.44 3.53
C ILE A 29 21.64 4.67 3.31
N GLU A 30 22.74 4.50 2.56
CA GLU A 30 23.64 5.61 2.20
C GLU A 30 22.90 6.72 1.43
N LYS A 31 22.03 6.36 0.47
CA LYS A 31 21.22 7.35 -0.26
C LYS A 31 20.28 8.13 0.66
N LEU A 32 19.61 7.46 1.61
CA LEU A 32 18.75 8.12 2.60
C LEU A 32 19.55 9.05 3.51
N GLU A 33 20.79 8.68 3.86
CA GLU A 33 21.66 9.53 4.66
C GLU A 33 22.16 10.77 3.90
N SER A 34 22.28 10.68 2.58
CA SER A 34 22.70 11.79 1.71
C SER A 34 21.63 12.87 1.49
N LEU A 35 20.38 12.60 1.88
CA LEU A 35 19.31 13.59 1.84
C LEU A 35 19.52 14.66 2.91
N ASN A 36 19.11 15.90 2.63
CA ASN A 36 19.13 16.97 3.62
C ASN A 36 18.05 16.73 4.70
N GLU A 37 16.97 16.07 4.32
CA GLU A 37 15.81 15.79 5.16
C GLU A 37 16.03 14.54 6.01
N LYS A 38 15.85 14.68 7.33
CA LYS A 38 16.02 13.59 8.30
C LYS A 38 14.73 12.85 8.65
N ASN A 39 13.59 13.45 8.31
CA ASN A 39 12.26 12.95 8.60
C ASN A 39 11.60 12.57 7.28
N ILE A 40 11.47 11.27 7.03
CA ILE A 40 11.14 10.73 5.72
C ILE A 40 9.88 9.90 5.80
N VAL A 41 8.99 10.08 4.82
CA VAL A 41 7.86 9.19 4.54
C VAL A 41 8.12 8.47 3.23
N PHE A 42 7.95 7.16 3.23
CA PHE A 42 8.08 6.32 2.05
C PHE A 42 6.88 5.41 1.86
N LEU A 43 6.14 5.64 0.78
CA LEU A 43 4.91 4.94 0.45
C LEU A 43 5.14 3.98 -0.71
N ARG A 44 4.61 2.78 -0.57
CA ARG A 44 4.51 1.78 -1.65
C ARG A 44 3.24 0.97 -1.45
N PRO A 45 2.71 0.34 -2.50
CA PRO A 45 1.61 -0.60 -2.35
C PRO A 45 1.92 -1.71 -1.35
N ARG A 46 0.89 -2.41 -0.89
CA ARG A 46 1.04 -3.54 0.03
C ARG A 46 1.96 -4.61 -0.56
N LYS A 47 2.66 -5.33 0.31
CA LYS A 47 3.58 -6.43 -0.05
C LYS A 47 4.81 -6.05 -0.91
N PHE A 48 5.19 -4.77 -0.97
CA PHE A 48 6.42 -4.30 -1.62
C PHE A 48 7.72 -4.45 -0.79
N GLY A 49 7.67 -5.06 0.39
CA GLY A 49 8.85 -5.25 1.25
C GLY A 49 9.19 -4.07 2.17
N LYS A 50 8.22 -3.16 2.43
CA LYS A 50 8.40 -2.00 3.31
C LYS A 50 8.84 -2.40 4.73
N THR A 51 8.13 -3.32 5.36
CA THR A 51 8.41 -3.78 6.73
C THR A 51 9.78 -4.43 6.86
N LEU A 52 10.17 -5.26 5.89
CA LEU A 52 11.50 -5.89 5.87
C LEU A 52 12.61 -4.85 5.75
N PHE A 53 12.42 -3.84 4.90
CA PHE A 53 13.40 -2.75 4.78
C PHE A 53 13.47 -1.90 6.05
N LEU A 54 12.33 -1.58 6.67
CA LEU A 54 12.29 -0.87 7.94
C LEU A 54 12.96 -1.68 9.07
N ASP A 55 12.81 -3.00 9.10
CA ASP A 55 13.54 -3.88 10.00
C ASP A 55 15.06 -3.89 9.70
N THR A 56 15.44 -3.85 8.42
CA THR A 56 16.85 -3.71 8.00
C THR A 56 17.46 -2.41 8.54
N LEU A 57 16.75 -1.28 8.42
CA LEU A 57 17.18 0.00 9.01
C LEU A 57 17.33 -0.13 10.54
N SER A 58 16.33 -0.71 11.21
CA SER A 58 16.41 -0.96 12.65
C SER A 58 17.68 -1.71 13.01
N LYS A 59 18.04 -2.79 12.32
CA LYS A 59 19.24 -3.58 12.68
C LYS A 59 20.55 -2.85 12.36
N TYR A 60 20.56 -2.02 11.32
CA TYR A 60 21.74 -1.26 10.93
C TYR A 60 22.07 -0.11 11.90
N TYR A 61 21.05 0.61 12.36
CA TYR A 61 21.21 1.82 13.17
C TYR A 61 21.22 1.57 14.68
N ASP A 62 20.65 0.46 15.15
CA ASP A 62 20.50 0.16 16.58
C ASP A 62 21.85 -0.11 17.26
N ILE A 63 22.09 0.55 18.40
CA ILE A 63 23.26 0.35 19.24
C ILE A 63 23.41 -1.11 19.72
N ASN A 64 22.30 -1.82 19.97
CA ASN A 64 22.34 -3.20 20.46
C ASN A 64 22.79 -4.21 19.38
N TYR A 65 22.89 -3.77 18.13
CA TYR A 65 23.31 -4.61 17.00
C TYR A 65 24.77 -4.42 16.60
N ALA A 66 25.55 -3.64 17.37
CA ALA A 66 26.96 -3.37 17.07
C ALA A 66 27.81 -4.66 16.96
N GLU A 67 27.62 -5.61 17.88
CA GLU A 67 28.35 -6.89 17.89
C GLU A 67 27.87 -7.85 16.79
N LYS A 68 26.64 -7.69 16.30
CA LYS A 68 26.03 -8.50 15.24
C LYS A 68 26.23 -7.90 13.85
N PHE A 69 26.88 -6.75 13.72
CA PHE A 69 27.00 -6.04 12.45
C PHE A 69 27.64 -6.91 11.37
N GLU A 70 28.76 -7.56 11.70
CA GLU A 70 29.49 -8.41 10.76
C GLU A 70 28.66 -9.63 10.34
N GLU A 71 27.95 -10.26 11.27
CA GLU A 71 27.08 -11.41 10.97
C GLU A 71 25.95 -11.05 10.02
N LEU A 72 25.35 -9.87 10.18
CA LEU A 72 24.16 -9.46 9.45
C LEU A 72 24.46 -8.76 8.12
N PHE A 73 25.56 -8.02 8.02
CA PHE A 73 25.77 -7.09 6.91
C PHE A 73 26.98 -7.39 6.03
N LYS A 74 27.97 -8.20 6.44
CA LYS A 74 29.27 -8.36 5.74
C LYS A 74 29.16 -8.62 4.23
N ASP A 75 28.17 -9.41 3.81
CA ASP A 75 27.99 -9.80 2.41
C ASP A 75 27.16 -8.78 1.60
N LEU A 76 26.50 -7.85 2.29
CA LEU A 76 25.65 -6.80 1.75
C LEU A 76 26.45 -5.53 1.43
N TYR A 77 25.89 -4.66 0.61
CA TYR A 77 26.49 -3.39 0.20
C TYR A 77 26.89 -2.55 1.41
N ILE A 78 26.00 -2.37 2.40
CA ILE A 78 26.28 -1.50 3.55
C ILE A 78 27.28 -2.12 4.54
N GLY A 79 27.44 -3.45 4.56
CA GLY A 79 28.52 -4.07 5.34
C GLY A 79 29.89 -3.78 4.75
N LYS A 80 29.96 -3.71 3.41
CA LYS A 80 31.17 -3.34 2.67
C LYS A 80 31.41 -1.82 2.66
N ASN A 81 30.34 -1.03 2.81
CA ASN A 81 30.36 0.44 2.78
C ASN A 81 29.64 1.02 4.01
N PRO A 82 30.12 0.78 5.25
CA PRO A 82 29.44 1.27 6.44
C PRO A 82 29.53 2.79 6.53
N THR A 83 28.40 3.42 6.83
CA THR A 83 28.27 4.86 7.07
C THR A 83 28.67 5.23 8.51
N PRO A 84 28.97 6.52 8.79
CA PRO A 84 29.25 6.99 10.15
C PRO A 84 28.09 6.78 11.14
N LEU A 85 26.85 6.62 10.64
CA LEU A 85 25.64 6.44 11.45
C LEU A 85 25.36 4.98 11.82
N LYS A 86 26.20 4.04 11.38
CA LYS A 86 26.13 2.64 11.79
C LYS A 86 26.06 2.52 13.33
N ASN A 87 25.06 1.79 13.83
CA ASN A 87 24.87 1.50 15.26
C ASN A 87 24.93 2.76 16.17
N SER A 88 24.41 3.91 15.71
CA SER A 88 24.50 5.19 16.43
C SER A 88 23.22 5.63 17.14
N TYR A 89 22.13 4.87 17.08
CA TYR A 89 20.81 5.29 17.57
C TYR A 89 20.15 4.29 18.53
N TYR A 90 19.35 4.83 19.45
CA TYR A 90 18.27 4.06 20.07
C TYR A 90 17.09 3.97 19.08
N ILE A 91 16.56 2.77 18.83
CA ILE A 91 15.46 2.57 17.89
C ILE A 91 14.14 2.52 18.63
N LEU A 92 13.31 3.54 18.42
CA LEU A 92 11.91 3.50 18.79
C LEU A 92 11.10 3.06 17.56
N LYS A 93 10.60 1.82 17.58
CA LYS A 93 9.81 1.24 16.48
C LYS A 93 8.34 1.16 16.89
N MET A 94 7.46 1.71 16.06
CA MET A 94 6.01 1.60 16.21
C MET A 94 5.43 0.94 14.97
N ASN A 95 4.39 0.14 15.14
CA ASN A 95 3.66 -0.46 14.03
C ASN A 95 2.16 -0.26 14.29
N PHE A 96 1.49 0.44 13.38
CA PHE A 96 0.07 0.79 13.51
C PHE A 96 -0.86 -0.16 12.74
N SER A 97 -0.36 -1.34 12.37
CA SER A 97 -1.22 -2.45 11.97
C SER A 97 -2.05 -2.92 13.17
N GLY A 98 -3.29 -3.34 12.92
CA GLY A 98 -4.15 -3.91 13.96
C GLY A 98 -4.76 -2.93 14.95
N ILE A 99 -4.63 -1.61 14.73
CA ILE A 99 -5.41 -0.62 15.48
C ILE A 99 -6.89 -0.82 15.18
N GLN A 100 -7.68 -0.95 16.24
CA GLN A 100 -9.12 -1.18 16.18
C GLN A 100 -9.88 0.07 15.74
N THR A 101 -10.76 -0.04 14.74
CA THR A 101 -11.44 1.11 14.11
C THR A 101 -12.96 1.08 14.22
N GLU A 102 -13.54 0.23 15.08
CA GLU A 102 -15.00 0.02 15.13
C GLU A 102 -15.75 1.25 15.68
N ASN A 103 -15.16 1.92 16.67
CA ASN A 103 -15.70 3.15 17.24
C ASN A 103 -14.58 4.01 17.85
N LYS A 104 -14.92 5.24 18.25
CA LYS A 104 -13.96 6.24 18.76
C LYS A 104 -13.20 5.78 20.00
N GLU A 105 -13.89 5.17 20.96
CA GLU A 105 -13.29 4.73 22.22
C GLU A 105 -12.29 3.60 22.01
N LYS A 106 -12.67 2.60 21.21
CA LYS A 106 -11.77 1.51 20.79
C LYS A 106 -10.58 2.01 20.00
N LEU A 107 -10.79 2.95 19.08
CA LEU A 107 -9.72 3.55 18.29
C LEU A 107 -8.69 4.26 19.17
N ILE A 108 -9.14 5.13 20.07
CA ILE A 108 -8.24 5.85 20.98
C ILE A 108 -7.50 4.88 21.91
N SER A 109 -8.22 3.94 22.53
CA SER A 109 -7.62 2.99 23.47
C SER A 109 -6.67 2.01 22.80
N SER A 110 -7.00 1.50 21.60
CA SER A 110 -6.13 0.63 20.82
C SER A 110 -4.86 1.35 20.36
N PHE A 111 -4.98 2.59 19.85
CA PHE A 111 -3.83 3.42 19.51
C PHE A 111 -2.96 3.70 20.74
N LYS A 112 -3.57 4.11 21.86
CA LYS A 112 -2.89 4.34 23.14
C LYS A 112 -2.09 3.10 23.58
N ASN A 113 -2.74 1.94 23.60
CA ASN A 113 -2.11 0.70 24.03
C ASN A 113 -0.96 0.27 23.11
N ASN A 114 -1.09 0.51 21.80
CA ASN A 114 -0.01 0.27 20.84
C ASN A 114 1.21 1.16 21.12
N VAL A 115 0.98 2.46 21.39
CA VAL A 115 2.04 3.40 21.80
C VAL A 115 2.70 2.92 23.09
N ILE A 116 1.93 2.65 24.15
CA ILE A 116 2.46 2.16 25.43
C ILE A 116 3.30 0.90 25.24
N SER A 117 2.80 -0.07 24.47
CA SER A 117 3.51 -1.32 24.17
C SER A 117 4.85 -1.07 23.48
N SER A 118 4.89 -0.15 22.50
CA SER A 118 6.12 0.23 21.81
C SER A 118 7.14 0.90 22.74
N LEU A 119 6.68 1.68 23.72
CA LEU A 119 7.54 2.33 24.72
C LEU A 119 8.02 1.34 25.78
N ASP A 120 7.18 0.40 26.22
CA ASP A 120 7.55 -0.70 27.12
C ASP A 120 8.61 -1.61 26.46
N ASP A 121 8.45 -1.93 25.17
CA ASP A 121 9.45 -2.69 24.39
C ASP A 121 10.78 -1.93 24.27
N PHE A 122 10.73 -0.61 24.02
CA PHE A 122 11.94 0.23 24.03
C PHE A 122 12.68 0.16 25.37
N ASN A 123 11.96 0.39 26.48
CA ASN A 123 12.54 0.31 27.82
C ASN A 123 13.16 -1.06 28.11
N THR A 124 12.45 -2.13 27.74
CA THR A 124 12.91 -3.51 27.93
C THR A 124 14.15 -3.80 27.09
N ARG A 125 14.16 -3.41 25.81
CA ARG A 125 15.24 -3.68 24.87
C ARG A 125 16.56 -3.03 25.30
N TYR A 126 16.50 -1.82 25.84
CA TYR A 126 17.69 -1.07 26.24
C TYR A 126 18.00 -1.15 27.73
N GLU A 127 17.18 -1.88 28.50
CA GLU A 127 17.25 -1.96 29.96
C GLU A 127 17.20 -0.57 30.64
N ILE A 128 16.42 0.35 30.07
CA ILE A 128 16.26 1.73 30.54
C ILE A 128 14.88 1.89 31.19
N LYS A 129 14.83 2.69 32.25
CA LYS A 129 13.57 3.06 32.92
C LYS A 129 13.16 4.47 32.53
N LEU A 130 12.65 4.62 31.31
CA LEU A 130 11.97 5.85 30.90
C LEU A 130 10.52 5.87 31.37
N LYS A 131 10.03 7.05 31.67
CA LYS A 131 8.68 7.31 32.18
C LYS A 131 7.61 7.01 31.12
N ILE A 132 6.58 6.24 31.49
CA ILE A 132 5.41 5.94 30.66
C ILE A 132 4.15 6.14 31.51
N GLU A 133 3.47 7.28 31.34
CA GLU A 133 2.27 7.68 32.10
C GLU A 133 1.03 6.95 31.57
N LYS A 134 0.89 5.67 31.92
CA LYS A 134 -0.19 4.79 31.39
C LYS A 134 -1.60 5.28 31.75
N GLU A 135 -1.72 6.11 32.77
CA GLU A 135 -2.97 6.72 33.24
C GLU A 135 -3.48 7.85 32.34
N TYR A 136 -2.63 8.48 31.52
CA TYR A 136 -3.06 9.55 30.61
C TYR A 136 -4.03 9.02 29.56
N THR A 137 -5.08 9.78 29.27
CA THR A 137 -6.11 9.40 28.30
C THR A 137 -5.63 9.55 26.86
N GLU A 138 -4.89 10.62 26.57
CA GLU A 138 -4.44 11.00 25.24
C GLU A 138 -3.05 10.39 24.92
N PRO A 139 -2.89 9.65 23.79
CA PRO A 139 -1.59 9.11 23.39
C PRO A 139 -0.49 10.18 23.25
N ALA A 140 -0.87 11.40 22.90
CA ALA A 140 0.03 12.55 22.77
C ALA A 140 0.73 12.89 24.11
N ASP A 141 0.00 12.87 25.22
CA ASP A 141 0.58 13.20 26.52
C ASP A 141 1.57 12.12 26.98
N ILE A 142 1.29 10.85 26.64
CA ILE A 142 2.16 9.71 26.96
C ILE A 142 3.49 9.83 26.22
N ILE A 143 3.44 10.03 24.90
CA ILE A 143 4.67 10.15 24.10
C ILE A 143 5.46 11.41 24.48
N ARG A 144 4.80 12.51 24.82
CA ARG A 144 5.46 13.72 25.33
C ARG A 144 6.22 13.44 26.63
N ALA A 145 5.59 12.78 27.60
CA ALA A 145 6.23 12.43 28.88
C ALA A 145 7.46 11.53 28.66
N PHE A 146 7.32 10.52 27.80
CA PHE A 146 8.42 9.62 27.44
C PHE A 146 9.59 10.37 26.77
N LEU A 147 9.32 11.19 25.75
CA LEU A 147 10.36 11.93 25.02
C LEU A 147 11.07 12.96 25.90
N THR A 148 10.35 13.57 26.85
CA THR A 148 10.93 14.50 27.84
C THR A 148 11.94 13.77 28.73
N ASP A 149 11.57 12.62 29.28
CA ASP A 149 12.46 11.81 30.12
C ASP A 149 13.61 11.18 29.33
N ALA A 150 13.35 10.77 28.08
CA ALA A 150 14.36 10.26 27.15
C ALA A 150 15.44 11.30 26.87
N LYS A 151 15.06 12.56 26.66
CA LYS A 151 16.00 13.67 26.43
C LYS A 151 16.98 13.85 27.59
N GLU A 152 16.54 13.61 28.83
CA GLU A 152 17.39 13.77 30.01
C GLU A 152 18.28 12.56 30.30
N LYS A 153 17.82 11.35 29.95
CA LYS A 153 18.47 10.09 30.35
C LYS A 153 19.27 9.39 29.25
N LEU A 154 18.94 9.62 27.98
CA LEU A 154 19.62 8.95 26.87
C LEU A 154 20.90 9.71 26.48
N ASN A 155 21.97 8.96 26.21
CA ASN A 155 23.26 9.50 25.79
C ASN A 155 23.46 9.53 24.25
N LYS A 156 22.48 8.99 23.51
CA LYS A 156 22.44 8.95 22.06
C LYS A 156 21.02 9.30 21.58
N PRO A 157 20.89 9.84 20.37
CA PRO A 157 19.61 10.18 19.78
C PRO A 157 18.73 8.94 19.51
N ILE A 158 17.42 9.19 19.39
CA ILE A 158 16.43 8.22 18.93
C ILE A 158 16.29 8.31 17.40
N TYR A 159 16.25 7.15 16.74
CA TYR A 159 15.69 7.00 15.40
C TYR A 159 14.29 6.40 15.55
N LEU A 160 13.26 7.20 15.23
CA LEU A 160 11.87 6.76 15.22
C LEU A 160 11.52 6.08 13.90
N LEU A 161 11.06 4.83 13.95
CA LEU A 161 10.58 4.07 12.81
C LEU A 161 9.09 3.77 13.00
N ILE A 162 8.24 4.19 12.05
CA ILE A 162 6.79 3.93 12.11
C ILE A 162 6.40 3.12 10.88
N ASP A 163 5.95 1.89 11.09
CA ASP A 163 5.39 1.07 10.02
C ASP A 163 3.87 1.15 10.00
N GLU A 164 3.31 1.01 8.80
CA GLU A 164 1.87 1.04 8.53
C GLU A 164 1.14 2.25 9.15
N TYR A 165 1.76 3.43 9.07
CA TYR A 165 1.30 4.64 9.77
C TYR A 165 -0.13 5.06 9.42
N ASP A 166 -0.61 4.66 8.24
CA ASP A 166 -1.89 4.98 7.63
C ASP A 166 -2.87 3.81 7.62
N HIS A 167 -2.53 2.65 8.21
CA HIS A 167 -3.37 1.45 8.12
C HIS A 167 -4.78 1.67 8.66
N PHE A 168 -4.89 2.14 9.91
CA PHE A 168 -6.18 2.46 10.53
C PHE A 168 -6.91 3.59 9.79
N ALA A 169 -6.17 4.54 9.22
CA ALA A 169 -6.74 5.63 8.44
C ALA A 169 -7.40 5.09 7.17
N ASN A 170 -6.74 4.19 6.44
CA ASN A 170 -7.31 3.52 5.27
C ASN A 170 -8.53 2.66 5.64
N GLU A 171 -8.54 2.00 6.80
CA GLU A 171 -9.70 1.24 7.28
C GLU A 171 -10.87 2.16 7.66
N LEU A 172 -10.62 3.25 8.38
CA LEU A 172 -11.64 4.26 8.68
C LEU A 172 -12.19 4.90 7.41
N LEU A 173 -11.34 5.13 6.41
CA LEU A 173 -11.75 5.58 5.07
C LEU A 173 -12.45 4.50 4.26
N SER A 174 -12.54 3.25 4.71
CA SER A 174 -13.29 2.20 4.01
C SER A 174 -14.65 1.94 4.67
N PHE A 175 -14.83 2.29 5.95
CA PHE A 175 -16.02 1.91 6.72
C PHE A 175 -16.63 2.99 7.61
N ASN A 176 -15.91 4.06 7.98
CA ASN A 176 -16.38 5.06 8.96
C ASN A 176 -15.76 6.47 8.76
N LEU A 177 -16.26 7.20 7.76
CA LEU A 177 -15.78 8.55 7.41
C LEU A 177 -15.95 9.59 8.52
N ASP A 178 -17.06 9.57 9.26
CA ASP A 178 -17.28 10.53 10.33
C ASP A 178 -16.23 10.34 11.43
N LEU A 179 -15.95 9.09 11.79
CA LEU A 179 -14.90 8.76 12.75
C LEU A 179 -13.50 9.10 12.21
N PHE A 180 -13.25 8.88 10.91
CA PHE A 180 -12.03 9.36 10.26
C PHE A 180 -11.90 10.88 10.46
N LYS A 181 -12.94 11.65 10.14
CA LYS A 181 -12.90 13.11 10.28
C LYS A 181 -12.65 13.54 11.73
N ASP A 182 -13.35 12.97 12.68
CA ASP A 182 -13.22 13.34 14.10
C ASP A 182 -11.89 12.95 14.75
N SER A 183 -11.32 11.82 14.33
CA SER A 183 -10.13 11.22 14.98
C SER A 183 -8.83 11.64 14.33
N VAL A 184 -8.89 11.90 13.03
CA VAL A 184 -7.73 12.13 12.16
C VAL A 184 -7.64 13.60 11.73
N ILE A 185 -8.76 14.32 11.61
CA ILE A 185 -8.82 15.72 11.19
C ILE A 185 -8.95 16.63 12.43
N LYS A 186 -9.22 17.92 12.24
CA LYS A 186 -9.14 19.05 13.19
C LYS A 186 -9.58 18.68 14.62
N HIS A 187 -8.62 18.75 15.55
CA HIS A 187 -8.70 18.38 16.98
C HIS A 187 -8.63 16.89 17.34
N GLY A 188 -8.44 16.00 16.35
CA GLY A 188 -8.26 14.56 16.56
C GLY A 188 -6.97 14.20 17.32
N PHE A 189 -7.03 13.09 18.06
CA PHE A 189 -5.92 12.63 18.91
C PHE A 189 -4.68 12.23 18.11
N VAL A 190 -4.87 11.72 16.88
CA VAL A 190 -3.75 11.33 15.98
C VAL A 190 -2.90 12.56 15.64
N ARG A 191 -3.53 13.68 15.31
CA ARG A 191 -2.83 14.93 15.01
C ARG A 191 -2.00 15.39 16.21
N LYS A 192 -2.60 15.42 17.41
CA LYS A 192 -1.89 15.81 18.65
C LYS A 192 -0.68 14.90 18.90
N PHE A 193 -0.81 13.60 18.66
CA PHE A 193 0.29 12.64 18.81
C PHE A 193 1.47 13.00 17.91
N TYR A 194 1.23 13.24 16.62
CA TYR A 194 2.31 13.64 15.69
C TYR A 194 2.85 15.05 15.96
N GLU A 195 2.05 15.99 16.47
CA GLU A 195 2.54 17.29 16.95
C GLU A 195 3.59 17.12 18.07
N GLU A 196 3.41 16.16 18.97
CA GLU A 196 4.41 15.83 19.99
C GLU A 196 5.65 15.12 19.39
N ILE A 197 5.48 14.24 18.39
CA ILE A 197 6.62 13.68 17.65
C ILE A 197 7.43 14.80 16.98
N LYS A 198 6.80 15.81 16.38
CA LYS A 198 7.49 16.97 15.78
C LYS A 198 8.39 17.67 16.80
N LYS A 199 7.85 17.97 17.98
CA LYS A 199 8.65 18.56 19.08
C LYS A 199 9.80 17.64 19.50
N GLY A 200 9.56 16.33 19.48
CA GLY A 200 10.60 15.31 19.64
C GLY A 200 11.72 15.41 18.61
N THR A 201 11.41 15.71 17.34
CA THR A 201 12.40 15.88 16.27
C THR A 201 13.31 17.09 16.43
N GLU A 202 12.89 18.07 17.24
CA GLU A 202 13.70 19.24 17.60
C GLU A 202 14.63 18.95 18.81
N THR A 203 14.53 17.75 19.40
CA THR A 203 15.23 17.40 20.64
C THR A 203 15.93 16.04 20.57
N ILE A 204 15.29 14.95 21.00
CA ILE A 204 15.91 13.63 21.15
C ILE A 204 15.74 12.74 19.91
N ILE A 205 14.72 12.98 19.08
CA ILE A 205 14.53 12.24 17.83
C ILE A 205 15.37 12.91 16.75
N GLU A 206 16.44 12.28 16.28
CA GLU A 206 17.27 12.88 15.24
C GLU A 206 16.77 12.51 13.83
N ARG A 207 16.20 11.32 13.69
CA ARG A 207 15.69 10.81 12.41
C ARG A 207 14.33 10.15 12.59
N LEU A 208 13.52 10.24 11.55
CA LEU A 208 12.22 9.60 11.44
C LEU A 208 12.10 8.92 10.08
N PHE A 209 11.65 7.67 10.05
CA PHE A 209 11.31 6.98 8.81
C PHE A 209 9.96 6.30 8.96
N MET A 210 9.01 6.70 8.11
CA MET A 210 7.64 6.20 8.14
C MET A 210 7.32 5.45 6.86
N THR A 211 6.68 4.29 6.99
CA THR A 211 6.18 3.50 5.85
C THR A 211 4.68 3.36 5.89
N GLY A 212 4.08 3.36 4.71
CA GLY A 212 2.63 3.21 4.55
C GLY A 212 2.23 2.98 3.09
N VAL A 213 0.94 3.10 2.81
CA VAL A 213 0.39 2.89 1.47
C VAL A 213 -0.02 4.21 0.82
N SER A 214 -0.80 5.03 1.52
CA SER A 214 -1.39 6.26 1.02
C SER A 214 -0.87 7.50 1.78
N PRO A 215 -0.91 8.71 1.19
CA PRO A 215 -0.55 9.94 1.87
C PRO A 215 -1.77 10.60 2.54
N ILE A 216 -2.85 9.86 2.80
CA ILE A 216 -4.12 10.46 3.24
C ILE A 216 -4.01 11.15 4.60
N MET A 217 -3.08 10.64 5.41
CA MET A 217 -2.75 11.21 6.70
C MET A 217 -1.84 12.45 6.61
N LEU A 218 -1.14 12.66 5.49
CA LEU A 218 -0.06 13.65 5.41
C LEU A 218 -0.54 15.11 5.48
N ASP A 219 -1.77 15.44 5.05
CA ASP A 219 -2.28 16.82 5.19
C ASP A 219 -2.80 17.13 6.61
N SER A 220 -3.45 16.16 7.25
CA SER A 220 -3.75 16.28 8.69
C SER A 220 -2.48 16.43 9.51
N LEU A 221 -1.38 15.87 9.00
CA LEU A 221 -0.03 16.04 9.49
C LEU A 221 0.56 17.41 9.09
N THR A 222 0.28 18.05 7.95
CA THR A 222 0.98 19.31 7.55
C THR A 222 0.65 20.54 8.42
N SER A 223 -0.49 20.60 9.11
CA SER A 223 -0.72 21.71 10.07
C SER A 223 -0.09 21.48 11.45
N GLY A 224 0.38 20.26 11.77
CA GLY A 224 0.99 19.91 13.07
C GLY A 224 2.38 19.23 12.99
N PHE A 225 2.79 18.76 11.83
CA PHE A 225 3.85 17.81 11.51
C PHE A 225 4.45 18.08 10.10
N ASN A 226 4.61 19.35 9.72
CA ASN A 226 5.20 19.81 8.45
C ASN A 226 6.73 19.59 8.36
N VAL A 227 7.25 18.54 8.98
CA VAL A 227 8.70 18.28 9.04
C VAL A 227 9.11 17.09 8.20
N THR A 228 8.15 16.34 7.62
CA THR A 228 8.42 15.15 6.82
C THR A 228 8.53 15.44 5.34
N MET A 229 9.46 14.74 4.69
CA MET A 229 9.60 14.71 3.24
C MET A 229 9.07 13.38 2.70
N ASN A 230 8.11 13.45 1.78
CA ASN A 230 7.61 12.27 1.08
C ASN A 230 8.48 11.98 -0.14
N ILE A 231 9.40 11.02 -0.03
CA ILE A 231 10.34 10.66 -1.11
C ILE A 231 9.77 9.59 -2.07
N THR A 232 8.49 9.22 -1.93
CA THR A 232 7.83 8.16 -2.73
C THR A 232 8.01 8.34 -4.24
N LEU A 233 7.94 9.59 -4.70
CA LEU A 233 8.01 9.98 -6.10
C LEU A 233 9.41 10.41 -6.55
N ALA A 234 10.41 10.39 -5.67
CA ALA A 234 11.77 10.80 -6.03
C ALA A 234 12.39 9.78 -7.01
N PRO A 235 12.94 10.22 -8.16
CA PRO A 235 13.47 9.33 -9.20
C PRO A 235 14.47 8.28 -8.68
N GLU A 236 15.38 8.71 -7.80
CA GLU A 236 16.47 7.92 -7.23
C GLU A 236 16.00 6.83 -6.27
N PHE A 237 14.75 6.90 -5.79
CA PHE A 237 14.10 5.90 -4.94
C PHE A 237 13.04 5.07 -5.67
N ASN A 238 12.86 5.24 -6.99
CA ASN A 238 11.87 4.48 -7.78
C ASN A 238 12.06 2.96 -7.61
N GLU A 239 13.30 2.50 -7.62
CA GLU A 239 13.69 1.08 -7.51
C GLU A 239 14.13 0.67 -6.10
N MET A 240 13.82 1.49 -5.08
CA MET A 240 14.18 1.20 -3.68
C MET A 240 13.51 -0.06 -3.16
N LEU A 241 12.24 -0.25 -3.53
CA LEU A 241 11.44 -1.43 -3.20
C LEU A 241 10.77 -1.95 -4.46
N GLY A 242 10.52 -3.27 -4.49
CA GLY A 242 10.21 -3.99 -5.72
C GLY A 242 11.46 -4.66 -6.31
N PHE A 243 11.25 -5.62 -7.21
CA PHE A 243 12.35 -6.31 -7.92
C PHE A 243 12.52 -5.76 -9.32
N LYS A 244 13.76 -5.65 -9.78
CA LYS A 244 14.10 -5.33 -11.17
C LYS A 244 13.97 -6.58 -12.04
N GLU A 245 13.89 -6.37 -13.35
CA GLU A 245 13.84 -7.47 -14.31
C GLU A 245 15.05 -8.40 -14.18
N GLU A 246 16.24 -7.81 -14.02
CA GLU A 246 17.51 -8.54 -13.89
C GLU A 246 17.52 -9.39 -12.61
N GLU A 247 16.98 -8.87 -11.51
CA GLU A 247 16.91 -9.57 -10.24
C GLU A 247 15.88 -10.70 -10.25
N VAL A 248 14.76 -10.51 -10.95
CA VAL A 248 13.80 -11.60 -11.19
C VAL A 248 14.44 -12.69 -12.04
N LYS A 249 15.18 -12.32 -13.09
CA LYS A 249 15.94 -13.26 -13.90
C LYS A 249 16.95 -14.06 -13.06
N GLU A 250 17.79 -13.38 -12.28
CA GLU A 250 18.76 -14.01 -11.37
C GLU A 250 18.07 -14.95 -10.37
N LEU A 251 16.91 -14.55 -9.84
CA LEU A 251 16.12 -15.37 -8.94
C LEU A 251 15.60 -16.64 -9.63
N LEU A 252 15.09 -16.53 -10.86
CA LEU A 252 14.64 -17.68 -11.65
C LEU A 252 15.78 -18.64 -12.01
N GLU A 253 16.95 -18.09 -12.35
CA GLU A 253 18.16 -18.87 -12.62
C GLU A 253 18.64 -19.58 -11.35
N TYR A 254 18.70 -18.87 -10.22
CA TYR A 254 19.07 -19.45 -8.93
C TYR A 254 18.15 -20.60 -8.51
N TYR A 255 16.87 -20.53 -8.87
CA TYR A 255 15.92 -21.59 -8.59
C TYR A 255 15.79 -22.65 -9.71
N ASP A 256 16.67 -22.66 -10.73
CA ASP A 256 16.66 -23.62 -11.85
C ASP A 256 15.30 -23.69 -12.59
N ILE A 257 14.59 -22.57 -12.66
CA ILE A 257 13.27 -22.47 -13.31
C ILE A 257 13.26 -21.48 -14.48
N TYR A 258 14.39 -20.81 -14.73
CA TYR A 258 14.48 -19.82 -15.80
C TYR A 258 14.16 -20.39 -17.18
N SER A 259 13.29 -19.67 -17.89
CA SER A 259 13.16 -19.73 -19.34
C SER A 259 12.67 -18.37 -19.84
N GLU A 260 12.99 -18.01 -21.08
CA GLU A 260 12.51 -16.77 -21.71
C GLU A 260 10.97 -16.68 -21.68
N LYS A 261 10.29 -17.81 -21.88
CA LYS A 261 8.83 -17.88 -21.79
C LYS A 261 8.31 -17.53 -20.39
N LEU A 262 8.93 -18.09 -19.35
CA LEU A 262 8.53 -17.87 -17.96
C LEU A 262 8.81 -16.44 -17.50
N LEU A 263 9.96 -15.89 -17.88
CA LEU A 263 10.29 -14.49 -17.57
C LEU A 263 9.27 -13.55 -18.23
N LYS A 264 8.92 -13.78 -19.49
CA LYS A 264 7.87 -13.02 -20.18
C LYS A 264 6.51 -13.14 -19.50
N GLU A 265 6.11 -14.34 -19.09
CA GLU A 265 4.87 -14.58 -18.35
C GLU A 265 4.85 -13.83 -17.00
N MET A 266 5.96 -13.83 -16.27
CA MET A 266 6.10 -13.04 -15.04
C MET A 266 6.06 -11.54 -15.32
N GLN A 267 6.66 -11.09 -16.42
CA GLN A 267 6.63 -9.69 -16.82
C GLN A 267 5.20 -9.21 -17.09
N GLU A 268 4.41 -9.99 -17.82
CA GLU A 268 3.03 -9.70 -18.15
C GLU A 268 2.11 -9.73 -16.91
N ASN A 269 2.38 -10.62 -15.97
CA ASN A 269 1.57 -10.79 -14.77
C ASN A 269 1.94 -9.83 -13.62
N TYR A 270 3.23 -9.52 -13.40
CA TYR A 270 3.70 -8.93 -12.14
C TYR A 270 4.62 -7.71 -12.26
N ASN A 271 5.22 -7.44 -13.43
CA ASN A 271 6.00 -6.21 -13.65
C ASN A 271 5.07 -5.01 -13.91
N GLY A 272 5.62 -3.82 -14.14
CA GLY A 272 4.86 -2.69 -14.65
C GLY A 272 4.91 -1.47 -13.77
N TYR A 273 5.26 -1.62 -12.48
CA TYR A 273 5.17 -0.53 -11.51
C TYR A 273 6.27 0.50 -11.72
N ARG A 274 5.86 1.76 -11.82
CA ARG A 274 6.66 2.97 -11.91
C ARG A 274 6.11 4.00 -10.95
N PHE A 275 6.95 4.47 -10.03
CA PHE A 275 6.58 5.43 -8.99
C PHE A 275 7.01 6.86 -9.30
N ASN A 276 7.84 7.06 -10.33
CA ASN A 276 8.17 8.39 -10.86
C ASN A 276 7.90 8.47 -12.37
N LYS A 277 7.21 9.52 -12.83
CA LYS A 277 6.79 9.68 -14.24
C LYS A 277 7.94 9.85 -15.25
N GLU A 278 9.11 10.31 -14.80
CA GLU A 278 10.30 10.55 -15.63
C GLU A 278 11.22 9.32 -15.72
N VAL A 279 11.11 8.38 -14.78
CA VAL A 279 11.93 7.16 -14.76
C VAL A 279 11.36 6.13 -15.74
N LYS A 280 12.25 5.46 -16.51
CA LYS A 280 11.85 4.38 -17.40
C LYS A 280 11.73 3.03 -16.69
N ALA A 281 12.62 2.80 -15.71
CA ALA A 281 12.72 1.57 -14.93
C ALA A 281 11.38 1.22 -14.28
N LYS A 282 11.03 -0.06 -14.36
CA LYS A 282 9.84 -0.65 -13.76
C LYS A 282 10.28 -1.67 -12.74
N VAL A 283 9.43 -1.91 -11.76
CA VAL A 283 9.66 -2.95 -10.75
C VAL A 283 8.48 -3.91 -10.69
N TYR A 284 8.80 -5.13 -10.29
CA TYR A 284 7.86 -6.20 -9.96
C TYR A 284 7.37 -6.06 -8.52
N ASN A 285 6.16 -6.55 -8.27
CA ASN A 285 5.71 -6.83 -6.90
C ASN A 285 6.48 -8.06 -6.33
N PRO A 286 7.29 -7.90 -5.27
CA PRO A 286 8.11 -8.98 -4.70
C PRO A 286 7.34 -10.23 -4.26
N ASP A 287 6.20 -10.02 -3.61
CA ASP A 287 5.41 -11.10 -3.02
C ASP A 287 4.77 -11.97 -4.11
N MET A 288 4.27 -11.34 -5.18
CA MET A 288 3.77 -12.05 -6.35
C MET A 288 4.85 -12.85 -7.07
N VAL A 289 6.08 -12.31 -7.16
CA VAL A 289 7.23 -13.04 -7.70
C VAL A 289 7.53 -14.28 -6.86
N PHE A 290 7.59 -14.15 -5.54
CA PHE A 290 7.83 -15.29 -4.65
C PHE A 290 6.70 -16.31 -4.69
N TYR A 291 5.45 -15.86 -4.71
CA TYR A 291 4.28 -16.71 -4.85
C TYR A 291 4.40 -17.58 -6.11
N PHE A 292 4.70 -16.96 -7.26
CA PHE A 292 4.86 -17.67 -8.52
C PHE A 292 5.94 -18.76 -8.45
N ILE A 293 7.11 -18.42 -7.92
CA ILE A 293 8.24 -19.36 -7.81
C ILE A 293 7.89 -20.52 -6.87
N ILE A 294 7.19 -20.25 -5.76
CA ILE A 294 6.75 -21.29 -4.83
C ILE A 294 5.77 -22.25 -5.51
N GLN A 295 4.78 -21.73 -6.22
CA GLN A 295 3.79 -22.55 -6.92
C GLN A 295 4.44 -23.38 -8.02
N TYR A 296 5.27 -22.75 -8.86
CA TYR A 296 6.01 -23.45 -9.91
C TYR A 296 6.93 -24.51 -9.34
N GLY A 297 7.60 -24.25 -8.21
CA GLY A 297 8.44 -25.21 -7.52
C GLY A 297 7.69 -26.49 -7.12
N ARG A 298 6.42 -26.37 -6.73
CA ARG A 298 5.53 -27.47 -6.32
C ARG A 298 4.91 -28.23 -7.49
N THR A 299 4.38 -27.52 -8.48
CA THR A 299 3.57 -28.12 -9.57
C THR A 299 4.34 -28.34 -10.86
N LYS A 300 5.54 -27.74 -10.99
CA LYS A 300 6.34 -27.64 -12.22
C LYS A 300 5.58 -26.99 -13.38
N LYS A 301 4.58 -26.17 -13.07
CA LYS A 301 3.76 -25.42 -14.00
C LYS A 301 3.53 -24.00 -13.46
N PRO A 302 3.32 -23.00 -14.33
CA PRO A 302 2.84 -21.69 -13.88
C PRO A 302 1.55 -21.84 -13.05
N PRO A 303 1.34 -20.98 -12.03
CA PRO A 303 0.14 -21.04 -11.21
C PRO A 303 -1.09 -20.70 -12.05
N GLU A 304 -2.13 -21.55 -11.98
CA GLU A 304 -3.42 -21.27 -12.60
C GLU A 304 -4.06 -20.00 -11.99
N LYS A 305 -3.90 -19.84 -10.68
CA LYS A 305 -4.29 -18.63 -9.96
C LYS A 305 -3.10 -17.68 -9.86
N ILE A 306 -3.11 -16.64 -10.69
CA ILE A 306 -2.00 -15.67 -10.75
C ILE A 306 -1.95 -14.69 -9.57
N ILE A 307 -3.02 -14.53 -8.79
CA ILE A 307 -3.10 -13.61 -7.65
C ILE A 307 -3.12 -14.42 -6.36
N ASP A 308 -2.22 -14.06 -5.45
CA ASP A 308 -2.19 -14.61 -4.11
C ASP A 308 -3.42 -14.17 -3.28
N ASP A 309 -4.03 -15.11 -2.57
CA ASP A 309 -5.17 -14.86 -1.67
C ASP A 309 -4.84 -13.85 -0.57
N ASN A 310 -3.59 -13.84 -0.11
CA ASN A 310 -3.12 -12.88 0.89
C ASN A 310 -3.13 -11.44 0.37
N ILE A 311 -3.03 -11.26 -0.95
CA ILE A 311 -3.11 -9.95 -1.61
C ILE A 311 -4.57 -9.62 -1.96
N MET A 312 -5.39 -10.62 -2.30
CA MET A 312 -6.79 -10.41 -2.67
C MET A 312 -7.60 -9.77 -1.54
N SER A 313 -7.46 -10.25 -0.30
CA SER A 313 -8.18 -9.68 0.85
C SER A 313 -7.85 -8.20 1.10
N ASP A 314 -6.59 -7.81 0.90
CA ASP A 314 -6.14 -6.44 0.99
C ASP A 314 -6.78 -5.56 -0.10
N TYR A 315 -6.91 -6.08 -1.32
CA TYR A 315 -7.58 -5.35 -2.40
C TYR A 315 -9.09 -5.26 -2.23
N LYS A 316 -9.74 -6.26 -1.62
CA LYS A 316 -11.16 -6.17 -1.24
C LYS A 316 -11.45 -5.04 -0.26
N LYS A 317 -10.54 -4.79 0.70
CA LYS A 317 -10.64 -3.60 1.56
C LYS A 317 -10.58 -2.30 0.75
N VAL A 318 -9.82 -2.29 -0.34
CA VAL A 318 -9.72 -1.12 -1.23
C VAL A 318 -10.92 -1.00 -2.17
N GLN A 319 -11.55 -2.09 -2.60
CA GLN A 319 -12.86 -2.04 -3.25
C GLN A 319 -13.87 -1.30 -2.36
N ASN A 320 -13.83 -1.54 -1.05
CA ASN A 320 -14.65 -0.81 -0.10
C ASN A 320 -14.29 0.69 0.00
N LEU A 321 -13.07 1.09 -0.35
CA LEU A 321 -12.72 2.51 -0.48
C LEU A 321 -13.41 3.16 -1.69
N PHE A 322 -13.68 2.41 -2.77
CA PHE A 322 -14.44 2.88 -3.93
C PHE A 322 -15.95 2.81 -3.72
N SER A 323 -16.45 1.83 -2.94
CA SER A 323 -17.82 1.90 -2.42
C SER A 323 -17.95 3.07 -1.43
N LEU A 324 -16.91 3.38 -0.68
CA LEU A 324 -16.82 4.60 0.11
C LEU A 324 -16.65 5.88 -0.76
N GLY A 325 -16.25 5.71 -2.02
CA GLY A 325 -16.35 6.69 -3.09
C GLY A 325 -17.81 7.05 -3.44
N GLU A 326 -18.79 6.18 -3.15
CA GLU A 326 -20.19 6.59 -3.14
C GLU A 326 -20.54 7.56 -1.98
N LEU A 327 -19.65 7.69 -0.98
CA LEU A 327 -19.95 8.06 0.41
C LEU A 327 -19.32 9.40 0.87
N LEU A 328 -18.72 10.16 -0.02
CA LEU A 328 -18.64 11.62 0.18
C LEU A 328 -19.94 12.36 -0.17
N GLY A 329 -21.03 11.61 -0.38
CA GLY A 329 -22.39 12.04 -0.05
C GLY A 329 -22.81 11.48 1.30
N VAL A 330 -22.76 12.31 2.36
CA VAL A 330 -23.15 11.96 3.74
C VAL A 330 -24.61 11.46 3.79
N LYS A 331 -24.83 10.36 4.54
CA LYS A 331 -26.07 9.67 4.99
C LYS A 331 -27.39 9.88 4.24
N ILE A 332 -28.10 8.76 4.04
CA ILE A 332 -29.50 8.69 3.63
C ILE A 332 -30.36 8.85 4.89
N ASP A 333 -31.12 9.94 4.98
CA ASP A 333 -32.45 9.92 5.58
C ASP A 333 -33.34 10.99 4.91
N LYS A 334 -34.49 10.49 4.45
CA LYS A 334 -35.67 11.09 3.80
C LYS A 334 -35.78 12.63 3.74
N GLU A 335 -35.66 13.15 2.52
CA GLU A 335 -36.58 14.04 1.76
C GLU A 335 -35.76 14.75 0.67
N GLU A 336 -36.24 14.73 -0.58
CA GLU A 336 -35.42 15.11 -1.73
C GLU A 336 -35.02 16.59 -1.71
N THR A 337 -33.74 16.87 -1.44
CA THR A 337 -33.14 18.22 -1.37
C THR A 337 -32.03 18.40 -2.41
N GLN A 338 -31.60 19.64 -2.64
CA GLN A 338 -30.59 20.05 -3.62
C GLN A 338 -29.25 19.28 -3.51
N GLU A 339 -28.93 18.74 -2.33
CA GLU A 339 -27.78 17.85 -2.08
C GLU A 339 -27.89 16.48 -2.80
N GLU A 340 -29.07 15.92 -3.01
CA GLU A 340 -29.24 14.61 -3.65
C GLU A 340 -28.86 14.61 -5.13
N ARG A 341 -29.02 15.77 -5.81
CA ARG A 341 -28.57 15.96 -7.20
C ARG A 341 -27.05 15.91 -7.30
N GLU A 342 -26.34 16.46 -6.32
CA GLU A 342 -24.86 16.44 -6.29
C GLU A 342 -24.30 15.06 -5.91
N LYS A 343 -24.99 14.31 -5.04
CA LYS A 343 -24.66 12.93 -4.66
C LYS A 343 -24.77 11.98 -5.87
N THR A 344 -25.87 12.07 -6.63
CA THR A 344 -26.07 11.30 -7.88
C THR A 344 -24.99 11.61 -8.92
N THR A 345 -24.56 12.87 -9.01
CA THR A 345 -23.53 13.32 -9.94
C THR A 345 -22.16 12.75 -9.61
N SER A 346 -21.77 12.71 -8.33
CA SER A 346 -20.46 12.19 -7.90
C SER A 346 -20.33 10.69 -8.13
N LYS A 347 -21.38 9.91 -7.84
CA LYS A 347 -21.44 8.47 -8.15
C LYS A 347 -21.30 8.21 -9.65
N LYS A 348 -22.00 8.99 -10.48
CA LYS A 348 -21.92 8.90 -11.95
C LYS A 348 -20.50 9.18 -12.47
N ILE A 349 -19.80 10.16 -11.90
CA ILE A 349 -18.43 10.53 -12.28
C ILE A 349 -17.43 9.42 -11.93
N ILE A 350 -17.54 8.82 -10.74
CA ILE A 350 -16.66 7.71 -10.33
C ILE A 350 -16.92 6.49 -11.20
N GLY A 351 -18.18 6.15 -11.45
CA GLY A 351 -18.54 5.09 -12.40
C GLY A 351 -17.96 5.36 -13.80
N GLN A 352 -18.00 6.59 -14.29
CA GLN A 352 -17.38 6.98 -15.56
C GLN A 352 -15.86 6.81 -15.56
N LEU A 353 -15.17 7.19 -14.48
CA LEU A 353 -13.73 7.00 -14.34
C LEU A 353 -13.36 5.52 -14.35
N LEU A 354 -14.05 4.70 -13.56
CA LEU A 354 -13.79 3.26 -13.50
C LEU A 354 -14.05 2.60 -14.85
N ASN A 355 -15.14 2.98 -15.53
CA ASN A 355 -15.41 2.58 -16.91
C ASN A 355 -14.26 2.95 -17.85
N GLU A 356 -13.78 4.20 -17.83
CA GLU A 356 -12.65 4.65 -18.66
C GLU A 356 -11.40 3.78 -18.45
N ILE A 357 -11.06 3.51 -17.18
CA ILE A 357 -9.88 2.73 -16.79
C ILE A 357 -10.00 1.29 -17.29
N LEU A 358 -11.15 0.64 -17.10
CA LEU A 358 -11.35 -0.76 -17.51
C LEU A 358 -11.14 -0.97 -19.00
N LEU A 359 -11.53 0.01 -19.81
CA LEU A 359 -11.58 -0.15 -21.26
C LEU A 359 -10.31 0.25 -21.95
N THR A 360 -9.76 1.37 -21.52
CA THR A 360 -8.55 1.90 -22.14
C THR A 360 -7.30 1.36 -21.43
N GLY A 361 -7.48 0.76 -20.24
CA GLY A 361 -6.40 0.35 -19.35
C GLY A 361 -5.68 1.52 -18.70
N LYS A 362 -6.18 2.76 -18.85
CA LYS A 362 -5.51 3.99 -18.41
C LYS A 362 -6.47 5.15 -18.19
N THR A 363 -5.98 6.22 -17.60
CA THR A 363 -6.66 7.51 -17.52
C THR A 363 -5.64 8.63 -17.48
N GLU A 364 -5.99 9.79 -18.04
CA GLU A 364 -5.11 10.95 -18.00
C GLU A 364 -5.00 11.52 -16.58
N LEU A 365 -3.81 11.96 -16.19
CA LEU A 365 -3.55 12.59 -14.92
C LEU A 365 -2.81 13.91 -15.14
N THR A 366 -3.44 15.00 -14.72
CA THR A 366 -2.82 16.34 -14.74
C THR A 366 -1.76 16.46 -13.65
N GLU A 367 -2.12 16.09 -12.43
CA GLU A 367 -1.26 16.15 -11.25
C GLU A 367 -1.62 15.03 -10.26
N LEU A 368 -0.61 14.47 -9.59
CA LEU A 368 -0.81 13.50 -8.52
C LEU A 368 -0.99 14.22 -7.18
N THR A 369 -2.07 13.90 -6.47
CA THR A 369 -2.31 14.40 -5.11
C THR A 369 -1.30 13.77 -4.16
N THR A 370 -0.35 14.58 -3.66
CA THR A 370 0.69 14.14 -2.72
C THR A 370 0.30 14.35 -1.25
N MET A 371 -0.75 15.13 -0.99
CA MET A 371 -1.34 15.40 0.31
C MET A 371 -2.85 15.54 0.14
N PHE A 372 -3.63 14.69 0.82
CA PHE A 372 -5.09 14.73 0.73
C PHE A 372 -5.64 15.66 1.80
N ASN A 373 -6.38 16.70 1.42
CA ASN A 373 -7.08 17.55 2.39
C ASN A 373 -8.52 17.05 2.58
N PRO A 374 -8.79 16.23 3.62
CA PRO A 374 -10.13 15.70 3.84
C PRO A 374 -11.15 16.74 4.35
N GLY A 375 -10.71 17.97 4.64
CA GLY A 375 -11.60 19.11 4.89
C GLY A 375 -12.18 19.74 3.60
N LYS A 376 -11.69 19.33 2.43
CA LYS A 376 -12.22 19.70 1.11
C LYS A 376 -12.94 18.52 0.47
N ARG A 377 -13.78 18.81 -0.53
CA ARG A 377 -14.41 17.80 -1.38
C ARG A 377 -13.33 17.02 -2.13
N ILE A 378 -13.35 15.69 -2.07
CA ILE A 378 -12.46 14.84 -2.86
C ILE A 378 -12.78 15.03 -4.34
N GLU A 379 -11.74 15.30 -5.13
CA GLU A 379 -11.81 15.47 -6.58
C GLU A 379 -11.47 14.15 -7.31
N ILE A 380 -11.78 14.08 -8.60
CA ILE A 380 -11.44 12.90 -9.44
C ILE A 380 -9.92 12.62 -9.40
N LYS A 381 -9.09 13.67 -9.37
CA LYS A 381 -7.63 13.52 -9.30
C LYS A 381 -7.18 12.82 -8.01
N ASP A 382 -7.89 13.02 -6.91
CA ASP A 382 -7.59 12.41 -5.62
C ASP A 382 -7.88 10.91 -5.68
N ILE A 383 -9.00 10.51 -6.29
CA ILE A 383 -9.37 9.11 -6.54
C ILE A 383 -8.32 8.43 -7.45
N LYS A 384 -7.94 9.09 -8.54
CA LYS A 384 -6.86 8.63 -9.43
C LYS A 384 -5.54 8.45 -8.66
N SER A 385 -5.23 9.36 -7.76
CA SER A 385 -4.02 9.29 -6.93
C SER A 385 -4.09 8.15 -5.91
N LEU A 386 -5.25 7.90 -5.29
CA LEU A 386 -5.47 6.76 -4.41
C LEU A 386 -5.25 5.44 -5.14
N LEU A 387 -5.83 5.28 -6.33
CA LEU A 387 -5.59 4.11 -7.19
C LEU A 387 -4.10 3.87 -7.46
N PHE A 388 -3.34 4.94 -7.67
CA PHE A 388 -1.88 4.86 -7.82
C PHE A 388 -1.19 4.36 -6.54
N TYR A 389 -1.45 4.99 -5.39
CA TYR A 389 -0.83 4.63 -4.11
C TYR A 389 -1.16 3.21 -3.64
N LEU A 390 -2.38 2.76 -3.95
CA LEU A 390 -2.88 1.43 -3.62
C LEU A 390 -2.33 0.35 -4.55
N GLY A 391 -1.63 0.72 -5.64
CA GLY A 391 -0.98 -0.22 -6.56
C GLY A 391 -1.87 -0.71 -7.70
N PHE A 392 -3.07 -0.17 -7.83
CA PHE A 392 -3.96 -0.47 -8.95
C PHE A 392 -3.47 0.17 -10.25
N MET A 393 -2.88 1.36 -10.14
CA MET A 393 -2.45 2.15 -11.29
C MET A 393 -0.99 2.58 -11.15
N THR A 394 -0.36 2.91 -12.27
CA THR A 394 1.05 3.31 -12.32
C THR A 394 1.32 4.33 -13.42
N PHE A 395 2.44 5.06 -13.36
CA PHE A 395 2.74 6.11 -14.33
C PHE A 395 3.05 5.57 -15.73
N GLU A 396 2.49 6.24 -16.74
CA GLU A 396 2.90 6.16 -18.14
C GLU A 396 2.96 7.57 -18.73
N LYS A 397 4.15 7.99 -19.18
CA LYS A 397 4.34 9.29 -19.84
C LYS A 397 4.37 9.13 -21.36
N LYS A 398 3.57 9.91 -22.09
CA LYS A 398 3.60 9.99 -23.56
C LYS A 398 3.72 11.45 -23.99
N GLY A 399 4.94 11.86 -24.38
CA GLY A 399 5.23 13.26 -24.68
C GLY A 399 5.03 14.13 -23.44
N ILE A 400 4.16 15.13 -23.56
CA ILE A 400 3.80 16.05 -22.46
C ILE A 400 2.68 15.51 -21.56
N ILE A 401 1.94 14.50 -22.02
CA ILE A 401 0.77 13.97 -21.29
C ILE A 401 1.21 12.86 -20.35
N THR A 402 0.74 12.94 -19.11
CA THR A 402 0.92 11.89 -18.10
C THR A 402 -0.36 11.10 -17.95
N TYR A 403 -0.24 9.78 -18.05
CA TYR A 403 -1.32 8.84 -17.80
C TYR A 403 -1.01 8.04 -16.53
N LEU A 404 -2.06 7.60 -15.87
CA LEU A 404 -2.04 6.43 -15.01
C LEU A 404 -2.56 5.25 -15.80
N LYS A 405 -1.90 4.09 -15.72
CA LYS A 405 -2.34 2.85 -16.37
C LYS A 405 -2.34 1.68 -15.41
N ILE A 406 -3.11 0.64 -15.74
CA ILE A 406 -3.04 -0.64 -15.05
C ILE A 406 -1.63 -1.23 -15.30
N PRO A 407 -0.88 -1.62 -14.26
CA PRO A 407 0.53 -2.01 -14.39
C PRO A 407 0.72 -3.35 -15.12
N ASN A 408 -0.15 -4.33 -14.85
CA ASN A 408 -0.03 -5.71 -15.32
C ASN A 408 -1.38 -6.46 -15.34
N TYR A 409 -1.34 -7.69 -15.83
CA TYR A 409 -2.51 -8.56 -15.95
C TYR A 409 -3.12 -8.93 -14.59
N SER A 410 -2.33 -9.12 -13.54
CA SER A 410 -2.88 -9.36 -12.19
C SER A 410 -3.74 -8.19 -11.71
N MET A 411 -3.28 -6.95 -11.85
CA MET A 411 -4.10 -5.79 -11.47
C MET A 411 -5.31 -5.62 -12.39
N LYS A 412 -5.18 -5.96 -13.68
CA LYS A 412 -6.32 -5.95 -14.60
C LYS A 412 -7.42 -6.91 -14.13
N LYS A 413 -7.06 -8.12 -13.72
CA LYS A 413 -8.00 -9.11 -13.21
C LYS A 413 -8.72 -8.63 -11.95
N ILE A 414 -8.00 -8.05 -10.99
CA ILE A 414 -8.62 -7.49 -9.77
C ILE A 414 -9.58 -6.35 -10.11
N PHE A 415 -9.21 -5.47 -11.04
CA PHE A 415 -10.12 -4.42 -11.51
C PHE A 415 -11.36 -4.97 -12.19
N SER A 416 -11.22 -6.04 -12.99
CA SER A 416 -12.35 -6.71 -13.64
C SER A 416 -13.28 -7.35 -12.62
N GLU A 417 -12.74 -8.08 -11.63
CA GLU A 417 -13.53 -8.67 -10.54
C GLU A 417 -14.34 -7.61 -9.78
N TYR A 418 -13.73 -6.48 -9.45
CA TYR A 418 -14.42 -5.34 -8.85
C TYR A 418 -15.57 -4.80 -9.71
N PHE A 419 -15.37 -4.72 -11.03
CA PHE A 419 -16.41 -4.23 -11.92
C PHE A 419 -17.59 -5.19 -12.03
N THR A 420 -17.31 -6.49 -11.98
CA THR A 420 -18.36 -7.52 -11.97
C THR A 420 -19.20 -7.42 -10.72
N GLU A 421 -18.58 -7.30 -9.53
CA GLU A 421 -19.30 -7.04 -8.28
C GLU A 421 -20.15 -5.75 -8.39
N TYR A 422 -19.61 -4.67 -8.97
CA TYR A 422 -20.36 -3.44 -9.21
C TYR A 422 -21.56 -3.62 -10.16
N ILE A 423 -21.43 -4.44 -11.21
CA ILE A 423 -22.57 -4.78 -12.08
C ILE A 423 -23.60 -5.60 -11.32
N GLU A 424 -23.16 -6.63 -10.58
CA GLU A 424 -24.02 -7.53 -9.82
C GLU A 424 -24.89 -6.77 -8.81
N GLU A 425 -24.34 -5.78 -8.11
CA GLU A 425 -25.10 -4.89 -7.21
C GLU A 425 -26.20 -4.08 -7.91
N LYS A 426 -26.14 -3.92 -9.24
CA LYS A 426 -27.13 -3.21 -10.06
C LYS A 426 -28.09 -4.13 -10.79
N LEU A 427 -27.89 -5.45 -10.76
CA LEU A 427 -28.80 -6.41 -11.37
C LEU A 427 -30.06 -6.56 -10.50
N THR A 428 -31.22 -6.72 -11.16
CA THR A 428 -32.49 -6.96 -10.46
C THR A 428 -32.66 -8.42 -10.01
N GLU A 429 -31.89 -9.33 -10.62
CA GLU A 429 -31.87 -10.76 -10.31
C GLU A 429 -30.43 -11.27 -10.32
N TYR A 430 -30.13 -12.26 -9.46
CA TYR A 430 -28.84 -12.95 -9.48
C TYR A 430 -28.62 -13.64 -10.83
N ILE A 431 -27.41 -13.49 -11.38
CA ILE A 431 -26.97 -14.18 -12.58
C ILE A 431 -25.85 -15.14 -12.19
N ASP A 432 -26.03 -16.41 -12.52
CA ASP A 432 -24.97 -17.39 -12.40
C ASP A 432 -23.87 -17.10 -13.44
N PRO A 433 -22.61 -16.87 -13.03
CA PRO A 433 -21.52 -16.59 -13.97
C PRO A 433 -21.01 -17.84 -14.69
N GLU A 434 -21.27 -19.06 -14.18
CA GLU A 434 -20.73 -20.30 -14.74
C GLU A 434 -21.11 -20.53 -16.23
N PRO A 435 -22.36 -20.30 -16.68
CA PRO A 435 -22.72 -20.39 -18.10
C PRO A 435 -21.94 -19.43 -19.02
N ILE A 436 -21.65 -18.22 -18.54
CA ILE A 436 -20.86 -17.22 -19.28
C ILE A 436 -19.41 -17.71 -19.40
N GLU A 437 -18.82 -18.20 -18.32
CA GLU A 437 -17.45 -18.72 -18.32
C GLU A 437 -17.32 -19.94 -19.27
N ILE A 438 -18.28 -20.85 -19.23
CA ILE A 438 -18.35 -22.00 -20.16
C ILE A 438 -18.43 -21.51 -21.61
N ALA A 439 -19.24 -20.49 -21.88
CA ALA A 439 -19.38 -19.94 -23.21
C ALA A 439 -18.09 -19.25 -23.70
N VAL A 440 -17.38 -18.54 -22.83
CA VAL A 440 -16.06 -17.96 -23.15
C VAL A 440 -15.03 -19.06 -23.44
N ARG A 441 -15.03 -20.15 -22.66
CA ARG A 441 -14.14 -21.30 -22.93
C ARG A 441 -14.41 -21.92 -24.30
N LYS A 442 -15.68 -22.04 -24.71
CA LYS A 442 -16.07 -22.52 -26.05
C LYS A 442 -15.63 -21.59 -27.18
N ILE A 443 -15.61 -20.27 -26.94
CA ILE A 443 -15.00 -19.33 -27.89
C ILE A 443 -13.50 -19.61 -28.01
N LEU A 444 -12.80 -19.80 -26.89
CA LEU A 444 -11.35 -20.01 -26.86
C LEU A 444 -10.93 -21.37 -27.45
N SER A 445 -11.71 -22.43 -27.24
CA SER A 445 -11.43 -23.76 -27.78
C SER A 445 -11.82 -23.90 -29.24
N ASP A 446 -13.05 -23.52 -29.57
CA ASP A 446 -13.72 -23.94 -30.81
C ASP A 446 -14.19 -22.76 -31.67
N GLY A 447 -14.00 -21.52 -31.21
CA GLY A 447 -14.51 -20.31 -31.89
C GLY A 447 -16.04 -20.18 -31.84
N GLU A 448 -16.73 -20.90 -30.96
CA GLU A 448 -18.20 -20.96 -30.93
C GLU A 448 -18.81 -19.76 -30.20
N ILE A 449 -19.17 -18.71 -30.95
CA ILE A 449 -19.71 -17.45 -30.40
C ILE A 449 -21.20 -17.56 -29.99
N LYS A 450 -21.95 -18.53 -30.52
CA LYS A 450 -23.41 -18.60 -30.35
C LYS A 450 -23.83 -18.78 -28.89
N SER A 451 -23.17 -19.70 -28.17
CA SER A 451 -23.41 -19.89 -26.75
C SER A 451 -23.19 -18.59 -25.95
N PHE A 452 -22.14 -17.84 -26.26
CA PHE A 452 -21.84 -16.58 -25.59
C PHE A 452 -22.87 -15.49 -25.89
N ALA A 453 -23.26 -15.33 -27.16
CA ALA A 453 -24.27 -14.36 -27.56
C ALA A 453 -25.61 -14.59 -26.81
N LYS A 454 -26.00 -15.85 -26.61
CA LYS A 454 -27.21 -16.23 -25.89
C LYS A 454 -27.13 -15.86 -24.40
N GLU A 455 -26.00 -16.10 -23.75
CA GLU A 455 -25.85 -15.74 -22.33
C GLU A 455 -25.77 -14.22 -22.12
N ILE A 456 -25.18 -13.48 -23.06
CA ILE A 456 -25.24 -12.01 -23.04
C ILE A 456 -26.66 -11.50 -23.24
N GLU A 457 -27.45 -12.08 -24.15
CA GLU A 457 -28.86 -11.73 -24.33
C GLU A 457 -29.68 -11.98 -23.06
N ASN A 458 -29.47 -13.13 -22.41
CA ASN A 458 -30.06 -13.47 -21.12
C ASN A 458 -29.67 -12.46 -20.03
N LEU A 459 -28.40 -12.08 -19.95
CA LEU A 459 -27.90 -11.09 -19.01
C LEU A 459 -28.55 -9.71 -19.23
N LEU A 460 -28.56 -9.23 -20.48
CA LEU A 460 -29.18 -7.95 -20.84
C LEU A 460 -30.69 -7.93 -20.55
N SER A 461 -31.37 -9.06 -20.72
CA SER A 461 -32.82 -9.17 -20.45
C SER A 461 -33.20 -8.99 -18.96
N LYS A 462 -32.24 -9.18 -18.05
CA LYS A 462 -32.41 -9.12 -16.59
C LYS A 462 -31.88 -7.82 -15.96
N MET A 463 -31.50 -6.84 -16.79
CA MET A 463 -31.04 -5.53 -16.33
C MET A 463 -32.21 -4.53 -16.25
N ASP A 464 -32.26 -3.68 -15.23
CA ASP A 464 -33.27 -2.62 -15.12
C ASP A 464 -33.23 -1.72 -16.39
N ASN A 465 -34.41 -1.40 -16.95
CA ASN A 465 -34.57 -0.52 -18.12
C ASN A 465 -33.87 0.85 -17.98
N ARG A 466 -33.59 1.32 -16.75
CA ARG A 466 -32.81 2.54 -16.49
C ARG A 466 -31.31 2.39 -16.77
N ILE A 467 -30.80 1.16 -16.81
CA ILE A 467 -29.39 0.82 -17.10
C ILE A 467 -29.13 0.81 -18.62
N PHE A 468 -30.15 0.54 -19.44
CA PHE A 468 -30.05 0.55 -20.91
C PHE A 468 -29.59 1.89 -21.49
N MET A 469 -29.83 3.01 -20.80
CA MET A 469 -29.39 4.34 -21.26
C MET A 469 -27.87 4.57 -21.20
N GLY A 470 -27.10 3.65 -20.60
CA GLY A 470 -25.64 3.73 -20.50
C GLY A 470 -24.89 2.47 -20.95
N LEU A 471 -25.60 1.41 -21.34
CA LEU A 471 -25.05 0.14 -21.79
C LEU A 471 -24.48 0.26 -23.21
N ASP A 472 -23.18 0.01 -23.35
CA ASP A 472 -22.50 -0.14 -24.64
C ASP A 472 -21.56 -1.37 -24.60
N GLU A 473 -20.81 -1.60 -25.69
CA GLU A 473 -19.87 -2.74 -25.87
C GLU A 473 -18.91 -2.94 -24.67
N LYS A 474 -18.70 -1.88 -23.89
CA LYS A 474 -17.79 -1.82 -22.74
C LYS A 474 -18.20 -2.77 -21.61
N TYR A 475 -19.50 -2.92 -21.38
CA TYR A 475 -20.04 -3.76 -20.31
C TYR A 475 -19.90 -5.24 -20.66
N ILE A 476 -20.16 -5.59 -21.93
CA ILE A 476 -19.99 -6.95 -22.44
C ILE A 476 -18.52 -7.37 -22.35
N LYS A 477 -17.57 -6.47 -22.69
CA LYS A 477 -16.15 -6.75 -22.55
C LYS A 477 -15.74 -7.04 -21.12
N ALA A 478 -16.24 -6.27 -20.15
CA ALA A 478 -15.87 -6.49 -18.76
C ALA A 478 -16.40 -7.85 -18.23
N ILE A 479 -17.62 -8.23 -18.62
CA ILE A 479 -18.21 -9.56 -18.35
C ILE A 479 -17.38 -10.69 -19.00
N MET A 480 -16.71 -10.44 -20.12
CA MET A 480 -15.79 -11.43 -20.71
C MET A 480 -14.45 -11.56 -19.96
N TYR A 481 -14.05 -10.55 -19.18
CA TYR A 481 -12.77 -10.51 -18.47
C TYR A 481 -12.88 -10.92 -17.00
N SER A 482 -14.10 -11.04 -16.47
CA SER A 482 -14.41 -11.66 -15.18
C SER A 482 -14.42 -13.16 -15.30
#